data_AF-A0A925XAJ0-F1
#
_entry.id   AF-A0A925XAJ0-F1
#
_cell.length_a   1.000
_cell.length_b   1.000
_cell.length_c   1.000
_cell.angle_alpha   90.00
_cell.angle_beta   90.00
_cell.angle_gamma   90.00
#
_symmetry.space_group_name_H-M   'P 1'
#
loop_
_entity.id
_entity.type
_entity.pdbx_description
1 polymer ?
#
loop_
_entity_poly.entity_id
_entity_poly.type
_entity_poly.pdbx_seq_one_letter_code
_entity_poly.pdbx_strand_id
1 'polypeptide(L)'
;MKARNIIFINLGIVLLYNALITLYMKNTGGNEAGLGILVFSAVCVSAHFFINILAGLVFLAQKKTDYGRAFLFSALIIGLVGFGTCVLAGMI
;
A
#
# COMPACT_ATOMS: atom_id res chain seq x y z
N MET A 1 -2.52 9.07 19.58
CA MET A 1 -2.28 7.81 18.84
C MET A 1 -0.76 7.64 18.72
N LYS A 2 -0.15 6.53 19.15
CA LYS A 2 1.33 6.40 19.08
C LYS A 2 1.78 6.25 17.62
N ALA A 3 2.92 6.84 17.25
CA ALA A 3 3.46 6.79 15.88
C ALA A 3 3.64 5.35 15.36
N ARG A 4 3.99 4.41 16.25
CA ARG A 4 4.03 2.97 15.98
C ARG A 4 2.71 2.41 15.44
N ASN A 5 1.57 2.88 15.93
CA ASN A 5 0.26 2.37 15.52
C ASN A 5 -0.07 2.74 14.06
N ILE A 6 0.48 3.83 13.55
CA ILE A 6 0.27 4.29 12.17
C ILE A 6 0.88 3.30 11.18
N ILE A 7 2.09 2.82 11.48
CA ILE A 7 2.79 1.83 10.67
C ILE A 7 1.97 0.54 10.58
N PHE A 8 1.49 0.04 11.73
CA PHE A 8 0.66 -1.18 11.76
C PHE A 8 -0.68 -1.01 11.06
N ILE A 9 -1.34 0.14 11.20
CA ILE A 9 -2.62 0.41 10.52
C ILE A 9 -2.41 0.42 9.01
N ASN A 10 -1.42 1.17 8.52
CA ASN A 10 -1.13 1.25 7.10
C ASN A 10 -0.72 -0.11 6.52
N LEU A 11 0.14 -0.86 7.22
CA LEU A 11 0.52 -2.20 6.83
C LEU A 11 -0.70 -3.13 6.77
N GLY A 12 -1.57 -3.07 7.79
CA GLY A 12 -2.80 -3.85 7.84
C GLY A 12 -3.74 -3.54 6.67
N ILE A 13 -3.90 -2.26 6.31
CA ILE A 13 -4.71 -1.84 5.16
C ILE A 13 -4.14 -2.42 3.87
N VAL A 14 -2.83 -2.33 3.66
CA VAL A 14 -2.16 -2.88 2.47
C VAL A 14 -2.34 -4.38 2.34
N LEU A 15 -2.13 -5.11 3.43
CA LEU A 15 -2.33 -6.55 3.44
C LEU A 15 -3.78 -6.93 3.20
N LEU A 16 -4.74 -6.17 3.77
CA LEU A 16 -6.17 -6.43 3.62
C LEU A 16 -6.60 -6.28 2.15
N TYR A 17 -6.34 -5.14 1.51
CA TYR A 17 -6.82 -4.97 0.13
C TYR A 17 -6.07 -5.87 -0.86
N ASN A 18 -4.78 -6.15 -0.66
CA ASN A 18 -4.05 -7.08 -1.52
C ASN A 18 -4.55 -8.52 -1.37
N ALA A 19 -4.91 -8.95 -0.16
CA ALA A 19 -5.55 -10.24 0.06
C ALA A 19 -6.93 -10.33 -0.62
N LEU A 20 -7.75 -9.27 -0.52
CA LEU A 20 -9.06 -9.21 -1.18
C LEU A 20 -8.92 -9.26 -2.71
N ILE A 21 -7.96 -8.51 -3.27
CA ILE A 21 -7.67 -8.48 -4.70
C ILE A 21 -7.20 -9.86 -5.19
N THR A 22 -6.29 -10.51 -4.45
CA THR A 22 -5.79 -11.85 -4.79
C THR A 22 -6.91 -12.90 -4.74
N LEU A 23 -7.77 -12.85 -3.72
CA LEU A 23 -8.95 -13.72 -3.61
C LEU A 23 -9.93 -13.49 -4.76
N TYR A 24 -10.13 -12.24 -5.17
CA TYR A 24 -11.00 -11.92 -6.28
C TYR A 24 -10.44 -12.46 -7.60
N MET A 25 -9.15 -12.25 -7.90
CA MET A 25 -8.49 -12.78 -9.10
C MET A 25 -8.57 -14.30 -9.18
N LYS A 26 -8.36 -15.00 -8.06
CA LYS A 26 -8.48 -16.47 -8.00
C LYS A 26 -9.89 -16.97 -8.39
N ASN A 27 -10.94 -16.18 -8.14
CA ASN A 27 -12.32 -16.56 -8.41
C ASN A 27 -12.87 -16.07 -9.77
N THR A 28 -12.22 -15.11 -10.43
CA THR A 28 -12.75 -14.50 -11.68
C THR A 28 -12.21 -15.06 -12.99
N GLY A 29 -11.17 -15.92 -12.97
CA GLY A 29 -10.83 -16.88 -14.04
C GLY A 29 -10.51 -16.37 -15.46
N GLY A 30 -10.70 -15.08 -15.76
CA GLY A 30 -10.50 -14.49 -17.09
C GLY A 30 -9.23 -13.66 -17.19
N ASN A 31 -8.45 -13.89 -18.24
CA ASN A 31 -7.13 -13.25 -18.48
C ASN A 31 -7.21 -11.71 -18.55
N GLU A 32 -8.29 -11.17 -19.14
CA GLU A 32 -8.50 -9.73 -19.27
C GLU A 32 -8.95 -9.06 -17.96
N ALA A 33 -9.82 -9.74 -17.20
CA ALA A 33 -10.26 -9.28 -15.89
C ALA A 33 -9.08 -9.23 -14.91
N GLY A 34 -8.19 -10.24 -14.93
CA GLY A 34 -7.00 -10.31 -14.09
C GLY A 34 -6.05 -9.13 -14.31
N LEU A 35 -5.82 -8.75 -15.57
CA LEU A 35 -4.97 -7.61 -15.93
C LEU A 35 -5.56 -6.27 -15.44
N GLY A 36 -6.88 -6.08 -15.58
CA GLY A 36 -7.56 -4.88 -15.08
C GLY A 36 -7.46 -4.75 -13.55
N ILE A 37 -7.61 -5.85 -12.82
CA ILE A 37 -7.47 -5.89 -11.37
C ILE A 37 -6.02 -5.62 -10.94
N LEU A 38 -5.04 -6.15 -11.67
CA LEU A 38 -3.62 -5.91 -11.41
C LEU A 38 -3.27 -4.43 -11.54
N VAL A 39 -3.74 -3.77 -12.60
CA VAL A 39 -3.56 -2.33 -12.81
C VAL A 39 -4.25 -1.54 -11.71
N PHE A 40 -5.48 -1.90 -11.35
CA PHE A 40 -6.21 -1.26 -10.26
C PHE A 40 -5.46 -1.38 -8.91
N SER A 41 -4.93 -2.56 -8.61
CA SER A 41 -4.09 -2.80 -7.42
C SER A 41 -2.85 -1.90 -7.43
N ALA A 42 -2.12 -1.84 -8.54
CA ALA A 42 -0.93 -1.01 -8.66
C ALA A 42 -1.24 0.48 -8.45
N VAL A 43 -2.38 0.96 -8.95
CA VAL A 43 -2.86 2.34 -8.72
C VAL A 43 -3.20 2.57 -7.25
N CYS A 44 -3.90 1.64 -6.59
CA CYS A 44 -4.20 1.73 -5.16
C CYS A 44 -2.94 1.76 -4.29
N VAL A 45 -1.97 0.87 -4.55
CA VAL A 45 -0.67 0.84 -3.88
C VAL A 45 0.06 2.18 -4.08
N SER A 46 0.11 2.66 -5.32
CA SER A 46 0.77 3.92 -5.67
C SER A 46 0.14 5.11 -4.95
N ALA A 47 -1.19 5.22 -4.98
CA ALA A 47 -1.92 6.28 -4.29
C ALA A 47 -1.67 6.23 -2.77
N HIS A 48 -1.73 5.04 -2.16
CA HIS A 48 -1.49 4.87 -0.73
C HIS A 48 -0.04 5.21 -0.35
N PHE A 49 0.92 4.85 -1.19
CA PHE A 49 2.33 5.22 -1.05
C PHE A 49 2.52 6.75 -1.06
N PHE A 50 2.00 7.44 -2.09
CA PHE A 50 2.13 8.89 -2.21
C PHE A 50 1.41 9.64 -1.09
N ILE A 51 0.22 9.19 -0.68
CA ILE A 51 -0.51 9.78 0.46
C ILE A 51 0.32 9.67 1.74
N ASN A 52 1.00 8.54 1.99
CA ASN A 52 1.87 8.40 3.16
C ASN A 52 3.10 9.30 3.10
N ILE A 53 3.70 9.49 1.92
CA ILE A 53 4.81 10.45 1.75
C ILE A 53 4.33 11.87 2.04
N LEU A 54 3.23 12.29 1.42
CA LEU A 54 2.64 13.61 1.62
C LEU A 54 2.29 13.86 3.08
N ALA A 55 1.60 12.92 3.73
CA ALA A 55 1.28 13.00 5.15
C ALA A 55 2.56 13.09 5.99
N GLY A 56 3.58 12.29 5.69
CA GLY A 56 4.87 12.32 6.35
C GLY A 56 5.54 13.70 6.28
N LEU A 57 5.61 14.28 5.07
CA LEU A 57 6.17 15.62 4.84
C LEU A 57 5.38 16.71 5.56
N VAL A 58 4.05 16.64 5.56
CA VAL A 58 3.19 17.59 6.29
C VAL A 58 3.45 17.52 7.79
N PHE A 59 3.57 16.33 8.37
CA PHE A 59 3.89 16.17 9.80
C PHE A 59 5.31 16.64 10.15
N LEU A 60 6.28 16.44 9.25
CA LEU A 60 7.63 16.99 9.37
C LEU A 60 7.62 18.53 9.37
N ALA A 61 6.86 19.15 8.47
CA ALA A 61 6.70 20.61 8.41
C ALA A 61 6.05 21.18 9.69
N GLN A 62 5.15 20.44 10.32
CA GLN A 62 4.53 20.80 11.61
C GLN A 62 5.42 20.55 12.85
N LYS A 63 6.71 20.24 12.67
CA LYS A 63 7.65 19.83 13.73
C LYS A 63 7.23 18.59 14.52
N LYS A 64 6.28 17.79 14.01
CA LYS A 64 5.84 16.50 14.57
C LYS A 64 6.68 15.37 13.97
N THR A 65 7.99 15.40 14.25
CA THR A 65 8.99 14.53 13.62
C THR A 65 8.73 13.04 13.84
N ASP A 66 8.20 12.62 14.99
CA ASP A 66 7.86 11.22 15.26
C ASP A 66 6.79 10.68 14.31
N TYR A 67 5.75 11.47 14.05
CA TYR A 67 4.67 11.11 13.13
C TYR A 67 5.14 11.16 11.69
N GLY A 68 5.89 12.20 11.33
CA GLY A 68 6.43 12.34 9.97
C GLY A 68 7.35 11.18 9.58
N ARG A 69 8.26 10.80 10.48
CA ARG A 69 9.13 9.62 10.28
C ARG A 69 8.33 8.33 10.17
N ALA A 70 7.31 8.13 11.01
CA ALA A 70 6.48 6.94 10.94
C ALA A 70 5.71 6.81 9.62
N PHE A 71 5.17 7.91 9.10
CA PHE A 71 4.49 7.94 7.80
C PHE A 71 5.45 7.66 6.63
N LEU A 72 6.65 8.25 6.64
CA LEU A 72 7.67 7.98 5.63
C LEU A 72 8.17 6.53 5.66
N PHE A 73 8.41 6.00 6.87
CA PHE A 73 8.81 4.60 7.04
C PHE A 73 7.70 3.66 6.59
N SER A 74 6.44 4.01 6.90
CA SER A 74 5.27 3.29 6.41
C SER A 74 5.20 3.32 4.89
N ALA A 75 5.44 4.46 4.24
CA ALA A 75 5.47 4.53 2.78
C ALA A 75 6.51 3.56 2.20
N LEU A 76 7.71 3.51 2.77
CA LEU A 76 8.78 2.61 2.32
C LEU A 76 8.35 1.13 2.37
N ILE A 77 7.70 0.72 3.47
CA ILE A 77 7.17 -0.64 3.63
C ILE A 77 6.05 -0.92 2.63
N ILE A 78 5.11 0.02 2.44
CA ILE A 78 4.02 -0.10 1.47
C ILE A 78 4.56 -0.23 0.06
N GLY A 79 5.59 0.54 -0.30
CA GLY A 79 6.25 0.43 -1.59
C GLY A 79 6.84 -0.97 -1.79
N LEU A 80 7.61 -1.46 -0.82
CA LEU A 80 8.25 -2.77 -0.91
C LEU A 80 7.24 -3.92 -0.98
N VAL A 81 6.27 -3.93 -0.05
CA VAL A 81 5.28 -5.00 0.07
C VAL A 81 4.24 -4.91 -1.04
N GLY A 82 3.66 -3.72 -1.24
CA GLY A 82 2.61 -3.47 -2.22
C GLY A 82 3.08 -3.77 -3.63
N PHE A 83 4.16 -3.13 -4.10
CA PHE A 83 4.68 -3.43 -5.45
C PHE A 83 5.20 -4.86 -5.56
N GLY A 84 5.78 -5.43 -4.50
CA GLY A 84 6.20 -6.83 -4.47
C GLY A 84 5.03 -7.79 -4.74
N THR A 85 3.85 -7.52 -4.17
CA THR A 85 2.65 -8.33 -4.45
C THR A 85 2.13 -8.15 -5.87
N CYS A 86 2.19 -6.95 -6.44
CA CYS A 86 1.80 -6.70 -7.84
C CYS A 86 2.72 -7.45 -8.83
N VAL A 87 4.03 -7.44 -8.58
CA VAL A 87 5.01 -8.17 -9.41
C VAL A 87 4.76 -9.67 -9.34
N LEU A 88 4.57 -10.21 -8.14
CA LEU A 88 4.27 -11.63 -7.96
C LEU A 88 2.97 -12.02 -8.69
N ALA A 89 1.92 -11.21 -8.58
CA ALA A 89 0.64 -11.46 -9.23
C ALA A 89 0.68 -11.34 -10.76
N GLY A 90 1.61 -10.56 -11.33
CA GLY A 90 1.83 -10.48 -12.77
C GLY A 90 2.68 -11.61 -13.37
N MET A 91 3.27 -12.47 -12.53
CA MET A 91 4.03 -13.66 -12.95
C MET A 91 3.20 -14.95 -12.97
N ILE A 92 1.94 -14.90 -12.51
CA ILE A 92 0.99 -16.02 -12.47
C ILE A 92 0.05 -15.90 -13.68
#